data_AF-A0A972TFS9-F1
#
_entry.id   AF-A0A972TFS9-F1
#
_cell.length_a   1.000
_cell.length_b   1.000
_cell.length_c   1.000
_cell.angle_alpha   90.00
_cell.angle_beta   90.00
_cell.angle_gamma   90.00
#
_symmetry.space_group_name_H-M   'P 1'
#
loop_
_entity.id
_entity.type
_entity.pdbx_description
1 polymer ?
#
loop_
_entity_poly.entity_id
_entity_poly.type
_entity_poly.pdbx_seq_one_letter_code
_entity_poly.pdbx_strand_id
1 'polypeptide(L)' 'MKDIKIIAEIANAHQGEPNRAIDLAKESAKAGADAVKFQIYFAHELL' A
#
# COMPACT_ATOMS: atom_id res chain seq x y z
N MET A 1 -17.42 -20.91 -4.15
CA MET A 1 -16.40 -20.03 -4.79
C MET A 1 -15.28 -19.85 -3.78
N LYS A 2 -14.01 -19.80 -4.21
CA LYS A 2 -12.89 -19.50 -3.31
C LYS A 2 -12.95 -18.01 -2.96
N ASP A 3 -12.79 -17.64 -1.69
CA ASP A 3 -12.77 -16.24 -1.28
C ASP A 3 -11.60 -15.52 -1.96
N ILE A 4 -11.92 -14.58 -2.85
CA ILE A 4 -10.92 -13.74 -3.51
C ILE A 4 -10.44 -12.71 -2.49
N LYS A 5 -9.12 -12.59 -2.35
CA LYS A 5 -8.48 -11.56 -1.51
C LYS A 5 -8.00 -10.40 -2.37
N ILE A 6 -8.46 -9.19 -2.05
CA ILE A 6 -8.10 -7.96 -2.74
C ILE A 6 -6.99 -7.26 -1.96
N ILE A 7 -5.84 -7.05 -2.60
CA ILE A 7 -4.69 -6.35 -2.03
C ILE A 7 -4.55 -5.01 -2.73
N ALA A 8 -4.65 -3.91 -1.98
CA ALA A 8 -4.38 -2.57 -2.49
C ALA A 8 -2.87 -2.30 -2.49
N GLU A 9 -2.29 -2.15 -3.68
CA GLU A 9 -0.87 -1.79 -3.84
C GLU A 9 -0.68 -0.28 -3.65
N ILE A 10 -0.07 0.10 -2.53
CA ILE A 10 0.34 1.49 -2.25
C ILE A 10 1.73 1.76 -2.83
N ALA A 11 2.62 0.77 -2.81
CA ALA A 11 4.01 0.92 -3.27
C ALA A 11 4.68 2.17 -2.68
N ASN A 12 5.05 3.13 -3.52
CA ASN A 12 5.65 4.42 -3.18
C ASN A 12 4.69 5.61 -3.36
N ALA A 13 3.38 5.38 -3.53
CA ALA A 13 2.38 6.43 -3.74
C ALA A 13 2.22 7.40 -2.55
N HIS A 14 2.78 7.04 -1.38
CA HIS A 14 2.91 7.93 -0.23
C HIS A 14 3.94 9.05 -0.44
N GLN A 15 4.75 9.01 -1.49
CA GLN A 15 5.71 10.06 -1.88
C GLN A 15 6.67 10.48 -0.76
N GLY A 16 7.08 9.54 0.08
CA GLY A 16 7.96 9.80 1.22
C GLY A 16 7.28 10.40 2.45
N GLU A 17 5.97 10.70 2.39
CA GLU A 17 5.22 11.31 3.50
C GLU A 17 4.52 10.25 4.37
N PRO A 18 4.88 10.09 5.66
CA PRO A 18 4.29 9.05 6.53
C PRO A 18 2.78 9.22 6.75
N ASN A 19 2.30 10.45 6.93
CA ASN A 19 0.88 10.72 7.12
C ASN A 19 0.07 10.32 5.88
N ARG A 20 0.62 10.55 4.69
CA ARG A 20 -0.01 10.12 3.43
C ARG A 20 -0.06 8.60 3.29
N ALA A 21 0.96 7.88 3.78
CA ALA A 21 0.92 6.41 3.82
C ALA A 21 -0.23 5.90 4.70
N ILE A 22 -0.46 6.53 5.85
CA ILE A 22 -1.56 6.21 6.76
C ILE A 22 -2.91 6.49 6.11
N ASP A 23 -3.06 7.63 5.44
CA ASP A 23 -4.31 8.01 4.77
C ASP A 23 -4.63 7.06 3.61
N LEU A 24 -3.65 6.72 2.77
CA LEU A 24 -3.82 5.74 1.70
C LEU A 24 -4.23 4.37 2.24
N ALA A 25 -3.68 3.93 3.37
CA ALA A 25 -4.06 2.67 4.00
C ALA A 25 -5.51 2.69 4.52
N LYS A 26 -5.93 3.80 5.15
CA LYS A 26 -7.31 3.98 5.62
C LYS A 26 -8.31 4.01 4.47
N GLU A 27 -8.03 4.75 3.41
CA GLU A 27 -8.93 4.81 2.23
C GLU A 27 -8.99 3.47 1.50
N SER A 28 -7.89 2.72 1.44
CA SER A 28 -7.88 1.35 0.89
C SER A 28 -8.77 0.40 1.69
N ALA A 29 -8.71 0.48 3.03
CA ALA A 29 -9.58 -0.30 3.90
C ALA A 29 -11.06 0.07 3.72
N LYS A 30 -11.39 1.37 3.61
CA LYS A 30 -12.75 1.85 3.33
C LYS A 30 -13.27 1.39 1.96
N ALA A 31 -12.38 1.28 0.97
CA ALA A 31 -12.71 0.80 -0.37
C ALA A 31 -12.94 -0.73 -0.44
N GLY A 32 -12.73 -1.46 0.65
CA GLY A 32 -12.99 -2.90 0.73
C GLY A 32 -11.79 -3.79 0.38
N ALA A 33 -10.57 -3.26 0.42
CA ALA A 33 -9.37 -4.10 0.32
C ALA A 33 -9.21 -4.97 1.58
N ASP A 34 -8.84 -6.25 1.40
CA ASP A 34 -8.52 -7.16 2.50
C ASP A 34 -7.15 -6.84 3.13
N ALA A 35 -6.23 -6.28 2.34
CA ALA A 35 -4.90 -5.89 2.78
C ALA A 35 -4.35 -4.72 1.96
N VAL A 36 -3.33 -4.07 2.50
CA VAL A 36 -2.51 -3.07 1.79
C VAL A 36 -1.08 -3.57 1.67
N LYS A 37 -0.43 -3.27 0.54
CA LYS A 37 0.96 -3.65 0.29
C LYS A 37 1.82 -2.42 -0.01
N PHE A 38 2.92 -2.30 0.74
CA PHE A 38 3.97 -1.31 0.51
C PHE A 38 5.16 -1.98 -0.18
N GLN A 39 5.98 -1.16 -0.83
CA GLN A 39 7.28 -1.60 -1.34
C GLN A 39 8.37 -1.14 -0.36
N ILE A 40 9.23 -2.08 0.02
CA ILE A 40 10.42 -1.80 0.82
C ILE A 40 11.60 -1.94 -0.13
N TYR A 41 12.30 -0.83 -0.31
CA TYR A 41 13.55 -0.77 -1.03
C TYR A 41 14.39 0.36 -0.41
N PHE A 42 15.70 0.22 -0.50
CA PHE A 42 16.65 1.23 -0.09
C PHE A 42 17.23 1.92 -1.32
N ALA A 43 17.64 3.18 -1.16
CA ALA A 43 18.19 3.96 -2.27
C ALA A 43 19.39 3.28 -2.95
N HIS A 44 20.18 2.48 -2.23
CA HIS A 44 21.34 1.77 -2.77
C HIS A 44 20.98 0.49 -3.56
N GLU A 45 19.74 0.02 -3.46
CA GLU A 45 19.23 -1.15 -4.21
C GLU A 45 18.66 -0.75 -5.57
N LEU A 46 18.40 0.55 -5.78
CA LEU A 46 17.90 1.13 -7.03
C LEU A 46 19.08 1.75 -7.80
N LEU A 47 19.81 0.92 -8.54
CA LEU A 47 20.95 1.27 -9.40
C LEU A 47 20.83 0.61 -10.78
#